data_AF-A0A3D5HHF4-F1
#
_entry.id   AF-A0A3D5HHF4-F1
#
_cell.length_a   1.000
_cell.length_b   1.000
_cell.length_c   1.000
_cell.angle_alpha   90.00
_cell.angle_beta   90.00
_cell.angle_gamma   90.00
#
_symmetry.space_group_name_H-M   'P 1'
#
loop_
_entity.id
_entity.type
_entity.pdbx_description
1 polymer ?
#
loop_
_entity_poly.entity_id
_entity_poly.type
_entity_poly.pdbx_seq_one_letter_code
_entity_poly.pdbx_strand_id
1 'polypeptide(L)'
;MPTTKNPYNEKTQQSREDLLIKHAPLVKRVVTRMAARFPPGVDHEELYQVGMIGLLDAVDKFDPTRDVKFKTYAEFRIKGAILDELRSMDWVPRSVRAATNEWGKAWRSQTFEYGREPSDQEMADHLEMNLEEYHEFI
;
A
#
# COMPACT_ATOMS: atom_id res chain seq x y z
N MET A 1 -35.32 5.99 -36.23
CA MET A 1 -35.15 4.62 -35.72
C MET A 1 -34.94 4.71 -34.21
N PRO A 2 -35.74 4.04 -33.37
CA PRO A 2 -35.55 4.10 -31.93
C PRO A 2 -34.34 3.24 -31.54
N THR A 3 -33.39 3.85 -30.85
CA THR A 3 -32.22 3.21 -30.23
C THR A 3 -32.69 2.25 -29.14
N THR A 4 -32.65 0.95 -29.44
CA THR A 4 -32.91 -0.11 -28.48
C THR A 4 -31.81 -0.12 -27.42
N LYS A 5 -32.10 0.44 -26.24
CA LYS A 5 -31.30 0.20 -25.03
C LYS A 5 -31.28 -1.32 -24.79
N ASN A 6 -30.09 -1.92 -24.81
CA ASN A 6 -29.89 -3.35 -24.57
C ASN A 6 -30.12 -3.66 -23.07
N PRO A 7 -31.18 -4.39 -22.70
CA PRO A 7 -31.55 -4.64 -21.30
C PRO A 7 -30.61 -5.63 -20.58
N TYR A 8 -29.67 -6.26 -21.28
CA TYR A 8 -28.69 -7.16 -20.68
C TYR A 8 -27.45 -6.44 -20.10
N ASN A 9 -27.27 -5.15 -20.38
CA ASN A 9 -26.12 -4.39 -19.85
C ASN A 9 -26.39 -3.82 -18.44
N GLU A 10 -27.66 -3.57 -18.11
CA GLU A 10 -28.04 -2.91 -16.85
C GLU A 10 -27.84 -3.82 -15.62
N LYS A 11 -28.13 -5.13 -15.72
CA LYS A 11 -27.91 -6.07 -14.59
C LYS A 11 -26.42 -6.26 -14.26
N THR A 12 -25.58 -6.30 -15.28
CA THR A 12 -24.12 -6.44 -15.11
C THR A 12 -23.53 -5.16 -14.52
N GLN A 13 -23.97 -3.98 -14.99
CA GLN A 13 -23.57 -2.69 -14.43
C GLN A 13 -24.05 -2.51 -12.98
N GLN A 14 -25.28 -2.91 -12.66
CA GLN A 14 -25.81 -2.85 -11.29
C GLN A 14 -25.01 -3.78 -10.35
N SER A 15 -24.66 -4.99 -10.80
CA SER A 15 -23.80 -5.90 -10.03
C SER A 15 -22.37 -5.38 -9.83
N ARG A 16 -21.85 -4.62 -10.80
CA ARG A 16 -20.53 -3.98 -10.77
C ARG A 16 -20.51 -2.85 -9.75
N GLU A 17 -21.49 -1.96 -9.81
CA GLU A 17 -21.64 -0.85 -8.88
C GLU A 17 -21.83 -1.35 -7.44
N ASP A 18 -22.66 -2.38 -7.25
CA ASP A 18 -22.88 -3.01 -5.94
C ASP A 18 -21.57 -3.58 -5.35
N LEU A 19 -20.78 -4.28 -6.17
CA LEU A 19 -19.47 -4.79 -5.74
C LEU A 19 -18.51 -3.66 -5.40
N LEU A 20 -18.51 -2.59 -6.19
CA LEU A 20 -17.64 -1.44 -5.93
C LEU A 20 -18.02 -0.73 -4.62
N ILE A 21 -19.29 -0.40 -4.42
CA ILE A 21 -19.79 0.29 -3.22
C ILE A 21 -19.53 -0.56 -1.98
N LYS A 22 -19.85 -1.87 -2.05
CA LYS A 22 -19.64 -2.80 -0.94
C LYS A 22 -18.17 -2.93 -0.53
N HIS A 23 -17.26 -2.81 -1.50
CA HIS A 23 -15.83 -2.99 -1.28
C HIS A 23 -15.02 -1.70 -1.19
N ALA A 24 -15.60 -0.51 -1.45
CA ALA A 24 -14.91 0.76 -1.28
C ALA A 24 -14.27 0.96 0.12
N PRO A 25 -14.92 0.57 1.25
CA PRO A 25 -14.28 0.63 2.57
C PRO A 25 -13.05 -0.28 2.74
N LEU A 26 -12.81 -1.23 1.82
CA LEU A 26 -11.58 -2.02 1.78
C LEU A 26 -10.38 -1.15 1.40
N VAL A 27 -10.55 -0.22 0.47
CA VAL A 27 -9.49 0.66 -0.02
C VAL A 27 -8.93 1.48 1.13
N LYS A 28 -9.80 2.16 1.90
CA LYS A 28 -9.40 2.94 3.07
C LYS A 28 -8.59 2.09 4.06
N ARG A 29 -9.02 0.87 4.36
CA ARG A 29 -8.30 -0.05 5.25
C ARG A 29 -6.92 -0.46 4.71
N VAL A 30 -6.81 -0.71 3.41
CA VAL A 30 -5.54 -1.06 2.77
C VAL A 30 -4.58 0.12 2.83
N VAL A 31 -5.03 1.31 2.43
CA VAL A 31 -4.25 2.56 2.46
C VAL A 31 -3.76 2.84 3.88
N THR A 32 -4.65 2.88 4.88
CA THR A 32 -4.25 3.12 6.28
C THR A 32 -3.23 2.11 6.79
N ARG A 33 -3.36 0.82 6.43
CA ARG A 33 -2.38 -0.20 6.85
C ARG A 33 -1.02 -0.02 6.18
N MET A 34 -1.00 0.46 4.93
CA MET A 34 0.25 0.65 4.20
C MET A 34 0.90 2.01 4.52
N ALA A 35 0.11 3.02 4.90
CA ALA A 35 0.53 4.37 5.27
C ALA A 35 1.65 4.41 6.31
N ALA A 36 1.62 3.51 7.28
CA ALA A 36 2.67 3.38 8.30
C ALA A 36 4.07 3.04 7.73
N ARG A 37 4.17 2.73 6.43
CA ARG A 37 5.40 2.36 5.76
C ARG A 37 5.74 3.31 4.62
N PHE A 38 5.03 4.43 4.48
CA PHE A 38 5.23 5.45 3.44
C PHE A 38 6.11 6.59 3.97
N PRO A 39 6.73 7.42 3.12
CA PRO A 39 7.60 8.47 3.57
C PRO A 39 6.75 9.63 4.11
N PRO A 40 7.36 10.56 4.85
CA PRO A 40 6.76 11.87 5.03
C PRO A 40 6.51 12.54 3.67
N GLY A 41 5.31 13.07 3.45
CA GLY A 41 4.96 13.83 2.23
C GLY A 41 4.05 13.10 1.24
N VAL A 42 3.76 11.81 1.42
CA VAL A 42 2.76 11.12 0.57
C VAL A 42 1.35 11.41 1.06
N ASP A 43 0.50 11.89 0.15
CA ASP A 43 -0.88 12.21 0.45
C ASP A 43 -1.75 10.94 0.54
N HIS A 44 -2.39 10.75 1.70
CA HIS A 44 -3.29 9.63 1.93
C HIS A 44 -4.54 9.67 1.05
N GLU A 45 -5.01 10.86 0.68
CA GLU A 45 -6.16 11.02 -0.21
C GLU A 45 -5.80 10.62 -1.65
N GLU A 46 -4.61 10.97 -2.11
CA GLU A 46 -4.08 10.54 -3.41
C GLU A 46 -3.98 9.02 -3.48
N LEU A 47 -3.39 8.38 -2.46
CA LEU A 47 -3.31 6.91 -2.40
C LEU A 47 -4.67 6.24 -2.29
N TYR A 48 -5.64 6.90 -1.65
CA TYR A 48 -7.01 6.42 -1.65
C TYR A 48 -7.62 6.43 -3.06
N GLN A 49 -7.42 7.50 -3.82
CA GLN A 49 -7.89 7.59 -5.21
C GLN A 49 -7.23 6.53 -6.09
N VAL A 50 -5.91 6.34 -5.98
CA VAL A 50 -5.19 5.27 -6.69
C VAL A 50 -5.69 3.89 -6.28
N GLY A 51 -5.92 3.67 -4.99
CA GLY A 51 -6.52 2.43 -4.50
C GLY A 51 -7.94 2.18 -5.03
N MET A 52 -8.74 3.24 -5.23
CA MET A 52 -10.06 3.15 -5.86
C MET A 52 -9.96 2.75 -7.33
N ILE A 53 -8.96 3.25 -8.07
CA ILE A 53 -8.67 2.80 -9.44
C ILE A 53 -8.30 1.31 -9.46
N GLY A 54 -7.49 0.85 -8.50
CA GLY A 54 -7.16 -0.57 -8.34
C GLY A 54 -8.39 -1.45 -8.02
N LEU A 55 -9.35 -0.94 -7.24
CA LEU A 55 -10.61 -1.63 -6.99
C LEU A 55 -11.50 -1.68 -8.23
N LEU A 56 -11.61 -0.58 -8.99
CA LEU A 56 -12.35 -0.52 -10.25
C LEU A 56 -11.85 -1.60 -11.22
N ASP A 57 -10.53 -1.67 -11.41
CA ASP A 57 -9.90 -2.68 -12.26
C ASP A 57 -10.11 -4.10 -11.73
N ALA A 58 -10.15 -4.27 -10.40
CA ALA A 58 -10.46 -5.55 -9.79
C ALA A 58 -11.88 -6.01 -10.09
N VAL A 59 -12.88 -5.12 -10.04
CA VAL A 59 -14.27 -5.46 -10.39
C VAL A 59 -14.35 -5.88 -11.86
N ASP A 60 -13.65 -5.18 -12.75
CA ASP A 60 -13.69 -5.43 -14.19
C ASP A 60 -13.02 -6.75 -14.60
N LYS A 61 -11.96 -7.13 -13.90
CA LYS A 61 -11.14 -8.30 -14.25
C LYS A 61 -11.39 -9.52 -13.36
N PHE A 62 -12.32 -9.44 -12.42
CA PHE A 62 -12.58 -10.56 -11.52
C PHE A 62 -13.27 -11.71 -12.25
N ASP A 63 -12.70 -12.89 -12.10
CA ASP A 63 -13.25 -14.13 -12.65
C ASP A 63 -13.72 -15.02 -11.48
N PRO A 64 -15.05 -15.17 -11.28
CA PRO A 64 -15.59 -15.96 -10.17
C PRO A 64 -15.33 -17.47 -10.32
N THR A 65 -14.88 -17.95 -11.49
CA THR A 65 -14.59 -19.37 -11.71
C THR A 65 -13.27 -19.82 -11.06
N ARG A 66 -12.42 -18.88 -10.62
CA ARG A 66 -11.08 -19.15 -10.09
C ARG A 66 -11.02 -19.55 -8.61
N ASP A 67 -12.14 -19.91 -8.00
CA ASP A 67 -12.29 -20.29 -6.57
C ASP A 67 -11.57 -19.35 -5.58
N VAL A 68 -11.55 -18.05 -5.89
CA VAL A 68 -10.99 -17.01 -5.02
C VAL A 68 -12.08 -16.01 -4.69
N LYS A 69 -12.23 -15.68 -3.41
CA LYS A 69 -13.15 -14.64 -2.95
C LYS A 69 -12.75 -13.29 -3.55
N PHE A 70 -13.72 -12.55 -4.11
CA PHE A 70 -13.49 -11.21 -4.68
C PHE A 70 -12.70 -10.28 -3.75
N LYS A 71 -13.04 -10.27 -2.44
CA LYS A 71 -12.33 -9.47 -1.43
C LYS A 71 -10.82 -9.72 -1.44
N THR A 72 -10.40 -10.98 -1.53
CA THR A 72 -8.99 -11.37 -1.54
C THR A 72 -8.32 -10.84 -2.81
N TYR A 73 -8.95 -11.05 -3.97
CA TYR A 73 -8.44 -10.56 -5.25
C TYR A 73 -8.34 -9.02 -5.29
N ALA A 74 -9.39 -8.32 -4.86
CA ALA A 74 -9.43 -6.87 -4.80
C ALA A 74 -8.34 -6.31 -3.88
N GLU A 75 -8.09 -6.93 -2.71
CA GLU A 75 -7.01 -6.49 -1.82
C GLU A 75 -5.63 -6.57 -2.52
N PHE A 76 -5.37 -7.60 -3.33
CA PHE A 76 -4.14 -7.67 -4.12
C PHE A 76 -4.05 -6.60 -5.21
N ARG A 77 -5.15 -6.33 -5.94
CA ARG A 77 -5.18 -5.30 -7.00
C ARG A 77 -5.01 -3.89 -6.45
N ILE A 78 -5.69 -3.56 -5.34
CA ILE A 78 -5.58 -2.27 -4.65
C ILE A 78 -4.13 -2.04 -4.18
N LYS A 79 -3.52 -3.05 -3.53
CA LYS A 79 -2.10 -2.96 -3.10
C LYS A 79 -1.17 -2.77 -4.28
N GLY A 80 -1.40 -3.48 -5.38
CA GLY A 80 -0.63 -3.35 -6.61
C GLY A 80 -0.65 -1.92 -7.14
N ALA A 81 -1.84 -1.36 -7.33
CA ALA A 81 -2.02 0.01 -7.82
C ALA A 81 -1.30 1.04 -6.95
N ILE A 82 -1.45 0.96 -5.63
CA ILE A 82 -0.77 1.86 -4.69
C ILE A 82 0.75 1.71 -4.77
N LEU A 83 1.26 0.49 -4.86
CA LEU A 83 2.70 0.25 -4.97
C LEU A 83 3.26 0.72 -6.32
N ASP A 84 2.50 0.62 -7.39
CA ASP A 84 2.89 1.08 -8.72
C ASP A 84 2.97 2.61 -8.74
N GLU A 85 1.98 3.31 -8.16
CA GLU A 85 1.99 4.76 -8.03
C GLU A 85 3.14 5.27 -7.15
N LEU A 86 3.40 4.59 -6.03
CA LEU A 86 4.55 4.93 -5.20
C LEU A 86 5.85 4.79 -6.00
N ARG A 87 6.01 3.71 -6.78
CA ARG A 87 7.22 3.52 -7.60
C ARG A 87 7.42 4.64 -8.63
N SER A 88 6.36 5.21 -9.20
CA SER A 88 6.50 6.35 -10.10
C SER A 88 6.94 7.64 -9.40
N MET A 89 6.74 7.74 -8.08
CA MET A 89 7.25 8.84 -7.24
C MET A 89 8.70 8.60 -6.74
N ASP A 90 9.48 7.71 -7.37
CA ASP A 90 10.80 7.26 -6.90
C ASP A 90 10.78 6.59 -5.50
N TRP A 91 9.65 5.97 -5.12
CA TRP A 91 9.53 5.26 -3.84
C TRP A 91 10.50 4.09 -3.72
N VAL A 92 11.27 4.14 -2.64
CA VAL A 92 12.61 3.59 -2.48
C VAL A 92 12.75 2.08 -2.73
N PRO A 93 13.85 1.61 -3.38
CA PRO A 93 14.08 0.22 -3.72
C PRO A 93 13.96 -0.78 -2.55
N ARG A 94 13.85 -2.07 -2.87
CA ARG A 94 13.79 -3.18 -1.88
C ARG A 94 14.90 -3.11 -0.83
N SER A 95 16.09 -2.62 -1.20
CA SER A 95 17.22 -2.41 -0.30
C SER A 95 16.87 -1.45 0.84
N VAL A 96 16.19 -0.34 0.56
CA VAL A 96 15.83 0.63 1.60
C VAL A 96 14.70 0.11 2.48
N ARG A 97 13.74 -0.67 1.95
CA ARG A 97 12.76 -1.37 2.81
C ARG A 97 13.40 -2.40 3.74
N ALA A 98 14.44 -3.09 3.29
CA ALA A 98 15.19 -4.00 4.15
C ALA A 98 15.86 -3.20 5.26
N ALA A 99 16.51 -2.10 4.90
CA ALA A 99 17.21 -1.23 5.81
C ALA A 99 16.27 -0.54 6.84
N THR A 100 15.08 -0.05 6.46
CA THR A 100 14.11 0.50 7.44
C THR A 100 13.64 -0.56 8.45
N ASN A 101 13.44 -1.81 8.02
CA ASN A 101 13.08 -2.89 8.93
C ASN A 101 14.24 -3.26 9.86
N GLU A 102 15.46 -3.18 9.36
CA GLU A 102 16.70 -3.42 10.10
C GLU A 102 16.93 -2.33 11.15
N TRP A 103 16.83 -1.05 10.77
CA TRP A 103 16.85 0.10 11.67
C TRP A 103 15.81 -0.02 12.78
N GLY A 104 14.56 -0.35 12.43
CA GLY A 104 13.51 -0.52 13.44
C GLY A 104 13.74 -1.71 14.38
N LYS A 105 14.49 -2.75 13.96
CA LYS A 105 14.91 -3.84 14.84
C LYS A 105 16.07 -3.41 15.74
N ALA A 106 17.09 -2.76 15.16
CA ALA A 106 18.23 -2.20 15.87
C ALA A 106 17.78 -1.25 16.98
N TRP A 107 16.92 -0.28 16.66
CA TRP A 107 16.37 0.68 17.60
C TRP A 107 15.69 0.01 18.79
N ARG A 108 14.83 -0.98 18.54
CA ARG A 108 14.13 -1.72 19.60
C ARG A 108 15.10 -2.55 20.45
N SER A 109 16.09 -3.18 19.83
CA SER A 109 17.10 -3.96 20.54
C SER A 109 17.95 -3.08 21.45
N GLN A 110 18.47 -1.98 20.92
CA GLN A 110 19.31 -1.03 21.65
C GLN A 110 18.52 -0.31 22.75
N THR A 111 17.27 0.09 22.49
CA THR A 111 16.41 0.67 23.54
C THR A 111 16.18 -0.30 24.70
N PHE A 112 15.96 -1.58 24.39
CA PHE A 112 15.80 -2.61 25.42
C PHE A 112 17.08 -2.84 26.22
N GLU A 113 18.23 -2.86 25.54
CA GLU A 113 19.55 -3.09 26.15
C GLU A 113 20.00 -1.93 27.04
N TYR A 114 19.81 -0.69 26.59
CA TYR A 114 20.23 0.50 27.34
C TYR A 114 19.21 0.99 28.36
N GLY A 115 17.96 0.54 28.27
CA GLY A 115 16.86 1.05 29.11
C GLY A 115 16.55 2.53 28.88
N ARG A 116 17.05 3.10 27.77
CA ARG A 116 16.85 4.48 27.29
C ARG A 116 16.90 4.50 25.76
N GLU A 117 16.50 5.61 25.16
CA GLU A 117 16.65 5.79 23.72
C GLU A 117 18.15 5.83 23.32
N PRO A 118 18.54 5.09 22.26
CA PRO A 118 19.90 5.13 21.73
C PRO A 118 20.14 6.45 20.99
N SER A 119 21.36 6.96 21.07
CA SER A 119 21.81 8.12 20.30
C SER A 119 22.09 7.76 18.84
N ASP A 120 22.14 8.77 17.98
CA ASP A 120 22.45 8.58 16.55
C ASP A 120 23.81 7.91 16.33
N GLN A 121 24.81 8.22 17.16
CA GLN A 121 26.12 7.55 17.11
C GLN A 121 26.02 6.07 17.50
N GLU A 122 25.27 5.75 18.56
CA GLU A 122 25.06 4.36 19.00
C GLU A 122 24.29 3.54 17.95
N MET A 123 23.35 4.19 17.24
CA MET A 123 22.60 3.59 16.14
C MET A 123 23.46 3.37 14.89
N ALA A 124 24.30 4.34 14.52
CA ALA A 124 25.24 4.22 13.42
C ALA A 124 26.23 3.08 13.65
N ASP A 125 26.83 3.01 14.84
CA ASP A 125 27.78 1.96 15.24
C ASP A 125 27.12 0.58 15.20
N HIS A 126 25.86 0.45 15.66
CA HIS A 126 25.13 -0.82 15.65
C HIS A 126 24.75 -1.29 14.23
N LEU A 127 24.52 -0.35 13.31
CA LEU A 127 24.20 -0.64 11.91
C LEU A 127 25.46 -0.78 11.02
N GLU A 128 26.65 -0.70 11.61
CA GLU A 128 27.94 -0.72 10.92
C GLU A 128 28.06 0.38 9.83
N MET A 129 27.47 1.55 10.10
CA MET A 129 27.50 2.73 9.22
C MET A 129 28.26 3.86 9.90
N ASN A 130 28.87 4.75 9.12
CA ASN A 130 29.39 5.99 9.70
C ASN A 130 28.25 6.99 9.96
N LEU A 131 28.50 8.04 10.75
CA LEU A 131 27.47 8.99 11.16
C LEU A 131 26.88 9.78 9.99
N GLU A 132 27.69 10.10 8.98
CA GLU A 132 27.24 10.80 7.77
C GLU A 132 26.31 9.90 6.93
N GLU A 133 26.70 8.64 6.72
CA GLU A 133 25.87 7.62 6.09
C GLU A 133 24.56 7.36 6.88
N TYR A 134 24.62 7.39 8.21
CA TYR A 134 23.44 7.23 9.06
C TYR A 134 22.47 8.42 8.94
N HIS A 135 22.98 9.65 8.84
CA HIS A 135 22.16 10.83 8.64
C HIS A 135 21.53 10.90 7.24
N GLU A 136 22.19 10.38 6.22
CA GLU A 136 21.57 10.21 4.89
C GLU A 136 20.54 9.08 4.85
N PHE A 137 20.61 8.16 5.81
CA PHE A 137 19.80 6.95 5.87
C PHE A 137 18.44 7.13 6.59
N ILE A 138 18.35 8.05 7.55
CA ILE A 138 17.12 8.37 8.32
C ILE A 138 16.30 9.52 7.71
#